data_AF-A0A1H4X595-F1
#
_entry.id   AF-A0A1H4X595-F1
#
_cell.length_a   1.000
_cell.length_b   1.000
_cell.length_c   1.000
_cell.angle_alpha   90.00
_cell.angle_beta   90.00
_cell.angle_gamma   90.00
#
_symmetry.space_group_name_H-M   'P 1'
#
loop_
_entity.id
_entity.type
_entity.pdbx_description
1 polymer ?
#
loop_
_entity_poly.entity_id
_entity_poly.type
_entity_poly.pdbx_seq_one_letter_code
_entity_poly.pdbx_strand_id
1 'polypeptide(L)'
;MSANVTVRGSDDVTANETAAVEQDRTAAIGRDRVVAVVGTGTMGQGIAQVALVAGHPVRLYDSAPGRATEAVAALTARLDRLVEKGRLDAAAREAAVGRLHAAEDPAELADAALVIEAIVEDLSVKQRLFADLEKIVGDDTVLATNTSSLSVTAIAGGLRLPGRFVGLHFFNPAPLLPLVEVVSGFATDADVATRAYETVKGWGKTPVRCADTPGFIVNRVARPFYAEALRVFEEGAADPATIDAALRECGGFRMGPFELTDLIGQDVNEAVTRSVWESFYQDPKFTPSLAQRRLVESGRLGRKTGQGWFSYAEGAERPEPHTAPPAEAPERIAVRGDLGPAEPLIELFEEAGIEVRRKGGNGYVLLPGGARLCLADGETAFEYYTDEIIYFDLALDYARASRIVLSTGEHTSDESLAEAVGLFQALGKQVSVIGDVPGMIVARTVAMLADLAADAVDRGVATAEDVDTAMRLGVNYPVGPLEWAGKVGHERVRDLLMELHERYPTGRYAPSLATARRGYAEEAEDSR
;
A
#
# COMPACT_ATOMS: atom_id res chain seq x y z
N MET A 1 40.44 51.83 -40.40
CA MET A 1 40.08 50.41 -40.24
C MET A 1 40.38 50.07 -38.79
N SER A 2 39.44 49.77 -37.89
CA SER A 2 38.16 49.09 -38.04
C SER A 2 37.19 49.57 -36.97
N ALA A 3 35.90 49.67 -37.31
CA ALA A 3 34.83 49.91 -36.36
C ALA A 3 34.42 48.55 -35.73
N ASN A 4 34.46 48.47 -34.40
CA ASN A 4 33.89 47.37 -33.63
C ASN A 4 32.36 47.52 -33.59
N VAL A 5 31.65 46.59 -34.22
CA VAL A 5 30.21 46.41 -34.01
C VAL A 5 30.05 45.29 -32.99
N THR A 6 29.60 45.64 -31.79
CA THR A 6 29.18 44.68 -30.77
C THR A 6 27.72 44.32 -31.05
N VAL A 7 27.46 43.10 -31.53
CA VAL A 7 26.11 42.55 -31.60
C VAL A 7 25.74 42.07 -30.20
N ARG A 8 24.89 42.83 -29.51
CA ARG A 8 24.12 42.35 -28.34
C ARG A 8 22.68 42.14 -28.80
N GLY A 9 22.19 40.91 -28.72
CA GLY A 9 20.77 40.59 -28.89
C GLY A 9 20.51 39.47 -29.87
N SER A 10 20.62 38.22 -29.42
CA SER A 10 19.99 37.05 -30.06
C SER A 10 19.86 35.86 -29.11
N ASP A 11 20.80 35.69 -28.17
CA ASP A 11 20.90 34.44 -27.40
C ASP A 11 20.05 34.44 -26.12
N ASP A 12 19.63 35.61 -25.62
CA ASP A 12 18.84 35.76 -24.38
C ASP A 12 17.33 35.66 -24.62
N VAL A 13 16.88 35.93 -25.86
CA VAL A 13 15.46 35.86 -26.25
C VAL A 13 15.05 34.41 -26.53
N THR A 14 15.92 33.63 -27.17
CA THR A 14 15.67 32.21 -27.45
C THR A 14 15.66 31.37 -26.18
N ALA A 15 16.53 31.63 -25.21
CA ALA A 15 16.54 30.93 -23.93
C ALA A 15 15.25 31.18 -23.11
N ASN A 16 14.76 32.42 -23.08
CA ASN A 16 13.51 32.78 -22.40
C ASN A 16 12.27 32.24 -23.11
N GLU A 17 12.22 32.26 -24.45
CA GLU A 17 11.12 31.65 -25.21
C GLU A 17 11.09 30.12 -25.06
N THR A 18 12.26 29.47 -25.04
CA THR A 18 12.36 28.01 -24.84
C THR A 18 11.93 27.63 -23.42
N ALA A 19 12.37 28.38 -22.41
CA ALA A 19 11.97 28.16 -21.02
C ALA A 19 10.47 28.44 -20.78
N ALA A 20 9.89 29.45 -21.44
CA ALA A 20 8.46 29.74 -21.36
C ALA A 20 7.61 28.65 -22.04
N VAL A 21 8.07 28.10 -23.17
CA VAL A 21 7.41 26.98 -23.86
C VAL A 21 7.54 25.67 -23.06
N GLU A 22 8.68 25.43 -22.40
CA GLU A 22 8.84 24.30 -21.46
C GLU A 22 7.96 24.44 -20.21
N GLN A 23 7.82 25.65 -19.66
CA GLN A 23 6.90 25.93 -18.55
C GLN A 23 5.44 25.70 -18.93
N ASP A 24 5.02 26.08 -20.15
CA ASP A 24 3.65 25.89 -20.62
C ASP A 24 3.32 24.40 -20.86
N ARG A 25 4.30 23.61 -21.33
CA ARG A 25 4.13 22.16 -21.56
C ARG A 25 4.06 21.33 -20.28
N THR A 26 4.66 21.81 -19.19
CA THR A 26 4.66 21.14 -17.89
C THR A 26 3.59 21.63 -16.94
N ALA A 27 2.91 22.74 -17.26
CA ALA A 27 1.85 23.31 -16.45
C ALA A 27 0.60 22.42 -16.40
N ALA A 28 -0.09 22.45 -15.25
CA ALA A 28 -1.38 21.81 -15.08
C ALA A 28 -2.38 22.22 -16.17
N ILE A 29 -3.27 21.31 -16.55
CA ILE A 29 -4.33 21.61 -17.51
C ILE A 29 -5.25 22.70 -16.92
N GLY A 30 -5.48 23.76 -17.70
CA GLY A 30 -6.32 24.89 -17.29
C GLY A 30 -7.73 24.46 -16.89
N ARG A 31 -8.30 25.12 -15.86
CA ARG A 31 -9.63 24.77 -15.32
C ARG A 31 -10.78 25.04 -16.28
N ASP A 32 -10.56 25.85 -17.31
CA ASP A 32 -11.49 26.11 -18.41
C ASP A 32 -11.45 25.02 -19.50
N ARG A 33 -10.46 24.13 -19.47
CA ARG A 33 -10.27 23.06 -20.46
C ARG A 33 -11.05 21.80 -20.06
N VAL A 34 -11.62 21.15 -21.08
CA VAL A 34 -12.47 19.96 -20.92
C VAL A 34 -11.66 18.74 -20.46
N VAL A 35 -12.21 18.01 -19.47
CA VAL A 35 -11.78 16.67 -19.07
C VAL A 35 -12.84 15.66 -19.50
N ALA A 36 -12.49 14.73 -20.38
CA ALA A 36 -13.36 13.63 -20.77
C ALA A 36 -13.09 12.41 -19.88
N VAL A 37 -14.15 11.74 -19.43
CA VAL A 37 -14.06 10.47 -18.71
C VAL A 37 -14.83 9.41 -19.48
N VAL A 38 -14.13 8.36 -19.91
CA VAL A 38 -14.68 7.25 -20.70
C VAL A 38 -14.90 6.04 -19.80
N GLY A 39 -16.14 5.59 -19.71
CA GLY A 39 -16.59 4.56 -18.78
C GLY A 39 -17.28 5.19 -17.58
N THR A 40 -18.55 4.83 -17.36
CA THR A 40 -19.42 5.49 -16.38
C THR A 40 -19.74 4.63 -15.15
N GLY A 41 -18.88 3.64 -14.89
CA GLY A 41 -18.93 2.84 -13.66
C GLY A 41 -18.55 3.64 -12.41
N THR A 42 -18.39 2.94 -11.27
CA THR A 42 -18.08 3.56 -9.97
C THR A 42 -16.84 4.46 -10.02
N MET A 43 -15.74 3.96 -10.62
CA MET A 43 -14.49 4.72 -10.73
C MET A 43 -14.62 5.91 -11.67
N GLY A 44 -15.19 5.71 -12.87
CA GLY A 44 -15.41 6.81 -13.82
C GLY A 44 -16.26 7.94 -13.25
N GLN A 45 -17.36 7.63 -12.57
CA GLN A 45 -18.15 8.64 -11.84
C GLN A 45 -17.32 9.32 -10.75
N GLY A 46 -16.53 8.57 -9.98
CA GLY A 46 -15.67 9.13 -8.94
C GLY A 46 -14.63 10.12 -9.49
N ILE A 47 -13.95 9.75 -10.57
CA ILE A 47 -12.94 10.57 -11.24
C ILE A 47 -13.58 11.83 -11.84
N ALA A 48 -14.73 11.67 -12.51
CA ALA A 48 -15.50 12.78 -13.05
C ALA A 48 -15.89 13.78 -11.96
N GLN A 49 -16.32 13.30 -10.79
CA GLN A 49 -16.62 14.16 -9.64
C GLN A 49 -15.39 14.96 -9.19
N VAL A 50 -14.21 14.34 -9.14
CA VAL A 50 -12.97 15.01 -8.74
C VAL A 50 -12.62 16.15 -9.72
N ALA A 51 -12.60 15.87 -11.01
CA ALA A 51 -12.31 16.87 -12.04
C ALA A 51 -13.34 18.01 -12.03
N LEU A 52 -14.63 17.68 -11.86
CA LEU A 52 -15.72 18.65 -11.86
C LEU A 52 -15.66 19.63 -10.67
N VAL A 53 -15.38 19.10 -9.48
CA VAL A 53 -15.21 19.91 -8.25
C VAL A 53 -13.94 20.74 -8.31
N ALA A 54 -12.89 20.26 -8.99
CA ALA A 54 -11.68 21.05 -9.25
C ALA A 54 -11.91 22.22 -10.23
N GLY A 55 -13.05 22.23 -10.94
CA GLY A 55 -13.51 23.35 -11.75
C GLY A 55 -13.58 23.09 -13.25
N HIS A 56 -13.22 21.90 -13.73
CA HIS A 56 -13.22 21.58 -15.16
C HIS A 56 -14.63 21.41 -15.74
N PRO A 57 -14.88 21.79 -17.00
CA PRO A 57 -15.90 21.16 -17.83
C PRO A 57 -15.62 19.65 -17.95
N VAL A 58 -16.62 18.82 -17.67
CA VAL A 58 -16.48 17.36 -17.70
C VAL A 58 -17.45 16.75 -18.69
N ARG A 59 -16.93 15.90 -19.58
CA ARG A 59 -17.74 15.08 -20.49
C ARG A 59 -17.66 13.62 -20.07
N LEU A 60 -18.82 13.02 -19.83
CA LEU A 60 -18.95 11.59 -19.56
C LEU A 60 -19.37 10.88 -20.83
N TYR A 61 -18.65 9.81 -21.17
CA TYR A 61 -19.00 8.96 -22.30
C TYR A 61 -19.04 7.50 -21.87
N ASP A 62 -20.01 6.77 -22.41
CA ASP A 62 -20.13 5.32 -22.29
C ASP A 62 -20.68 4.76 -23.60
N SER A 63 -20.21 3.58 -24.01
CA SER A 63 -20.68 2.94 -25.24
C SER A 63 -22.10 2.37 -25.12
N ALA A 64 -22.57 2.13 -23.90
CA ALA A 64 -23.93 1.68 -23.66
C ALA A 64 -24.90 2.89 -23.63
N PRO A 65 -25.92 2.92 -24.52
CA PRO A 65 -26.87 4.03 -24.61
C PRO A 65 -27.52 4.35 -23.26
N GLY A 66 -27.61 5.65 -22.94
CA GLY A 66 -28.25 6.15 -21.71
C GLY A 66 -27.39 6.11 -20.44
N ARG A 67 -26.30 5.32 -20.41
CA ARG A 67 -25.43 5.22 -19.22
C ARG A 67 -24.74 6.54 -18.85
N ALA A 68 -24.30 7.32 -19.84
CA ALA A 68 -23.74 8.65 -19.60
C ALA A 68 -24.75 9.58 -18.90
N THR A 69 -26.00 9.59 -19.37
CA THR A 69 -27.09 10.37 -18.77
C THR A 69 -27.41 9.91 -17.36
N GLU A 70 -27.48 8.60 -17.11
CA GLU A 70 -27.65 8.04 -15.76
C GLU A 70 -26.52 8.46 -14.82
N ALA A 71 -25.27 8.45 -15.30
CA ALA A 71 -24.11 8.84 -14.52
C ALA A 71 -24.12 10.33 -14.17
N VAL A 72 -24.52 11.21 -15.11
CA VAL A 72 -24.73 12.65 -14.85
C VAL A 72 -25.79 12.85 -13.76
N ALA A 73 -26.91 12.15 -13.84
CA ALA A 73 -27.96 12.22 -12.82
C ALA A 73 -27.47 11.73 -11.44
N ALA A 74 -26.72 10.62 -11.41
CA ALA A 74 -26.15 10.07 -10.18
C ALA A 74 -25.12 11.02 -9.55
N LEU A 75 -24.27 11.65 -10.35
CA LEU A 75 -23.30 12.66 -9.92
C LEU A 75 -23.98 13.90 -9.35
N THR A 76 -25.00 14.40 -10.05
CA THR A 76 -25.83 15.51 -9.60
C THR A 76 -26.42 15.24 -8.21
N ALA A 77 -27.02 14.05 -8.03
CA ALA A 77 -27.58 13.64 -6.74
C ALA A 77 -26.52 13.42 -5.63
N ARG A 78 -25.25 13.13 -5.98
CA ARG A 78 -24.15 13.09 -4.99
C ARG A 78 -23.73 14.49 -4.57
N LEU A 79 -23.67 15.43 -5.51
CA LEU A 79 -23.36 16.83 -5.20
C LEU A 79 -24.45 17.45 -4.32
N ASP A 80 -25.73 17.14 -4.58
CA ASP A 80 -26.85 17.56 -3.72
C ASP A 80 -26.65 17.09 -2.27
N ARG A 81 -26.29 15.82 -2.08
CA ARG A 81 -25.97 15.25 -0.77
C ARG A 81 -24.75 15.91 -0.10
N LEU A 82 -23.80 16.45 -0.86
CA LEU A 82 -22.68 17.21 -0.28
C LEU A 82 -23.15 18.58 0.20
N VAL A 83 -24.08 19.23 -0.50
CA VAL A 83 -24.71 20.48 -0.08
C VAL A 83 -25.53 20.28 1.20
N GLU A 84 -26.36 19.23 1.26
CA GLU A 84 -27.14 18.87 2.45
C GLU A 84 -26.26 18.64 3.67
N LYS A 85 -25.06 18.08 3.47
CA LYS A 85 -24.06 17.84 4.52
C LYS A 85 -23.19 19.06 4.83
N GLY A 86 -23.41 20.20 4.18
CA GLY A 86 -22.62 21.42 4.35
C GLY A 86 -21.16 21.30 3.87
N ARG A 87 -20.86 20.31 3.01
CA ARG A 87 -19.52 20.06 2.46
C ARG A 87 -19.27 20.72 1.10
N LEU A 88 -20.31 21.28 0.49
CA LEU A 88 -20.27 22.03 -0.76
C LEU A 88 -21.32 23.14 -0.70
N ASP A 89 -21.02 24.33 -1.19
CA ASP A 89 -22.01 25.40 -1.27
C ASP A 89 -22.96 25.22 -2.47
N ALA A 90 -24.18 25.73 -2.36
CA ALA A 90 -25.21 25.55 -3.39
C ALA A 90 -24.81 26.18 -4.74
N ALA A 91 -24.12 27.32 -4.71
CA ALA A 91 -23.68 28.01 -5.94
C ALA A 91 -22.56 27.23 -6.66
N ALA A 92 -21.59 26.67 -5.92
CA ALA A 92 -20.55 25.82 -6.46
C ALA A 92 -21.13 24.52 -7.01
N ARG A 93 -22.14 23.94 -6.36
CA ARG A 93 -22.89 22.81 -6.91
C ARG A 93 -23.55 23.19 -8.24
N GLU A 94 -24.26 24.31 -8.31
CA GLU A 94 -24.97 24.74 -9.51
C GLU A 94 -24.00 24.98 -10.68
N ALA A 95 -22.88 25.66 -10.39
CA ALA A 95 -21.80 25.87 -11.34
C ALA A 95 -21.14 24.55 -11.80
N ALA A 96 -20.95 23.59 -10.89
CA ALA A 96 -20.43 22.27 -11.22
C ALA A 96 -21.39 21.52 -12.16
N VAL A 97 -22.69 21.47 -11.86
CA VAL A 97 -23.67 20.80 -12.72
C VAL A 97 -23.76 21.47 -14.10
N GLY A 98 -23.66 22.79 -14.19
CA GLY A 98 -23.61 23.51 -15.47
C GLY A 98 -22.40 23.17 -16.35
N ARG A 99 -21.36 22.54 -15.77
CA ARG A 99 -20.13 22.09 -16.46
C ARG A 99 -20.12 20.59 -16.76
N LEU A 100 -21.15 19.84 -16.33
CA LEU A 100 -21.21 18.39 -16.47
C LEU A 100 -22.09 17.99 -17.66
N HIS A 101 -21.51 17.29 -18.63
CA HIS A 101 -22.18 16.89 -19.86
C HIS A 101 -22.14 15.38 -20.09
N ALA A 102 -23.26 14.79 -20.50
CA ALA A 102 -23.31 13.42 -21.00
C ALA A 102 -23.11 13.46 -22.52
N ALA A 103 -21.97 12.97 -23.01
CA ALA A 103 -21.72 12.83 -24.44
C ALA A 103 -22.47 11.62 -24.99
N GLU A 104 -23.23 11.82 -26.07
CA GLU A 104 -23.96 10.74 -26.76
C GLU A 104 -23.10 10.11 -27.86
N ASP A 105 -22.20 10.89 -28.46
CA ASP A 105 -21.25 10.46 -29.49
C ASP A 105 -19.79 10.68 -29.03
N PRO A 106 -18.86 9.71 -29.24
CA PRO A 106 -17.43 9.91 -29.03
C PRO A 106 -16.86 11.19 -29.66
N ALA A 107 -17.39 11.64 -30.80
CA ALA A 107 -16.95 12.85 -31.49
C ALA A 107 -17.10 14.12 -30.63
N GLU A 108 -18.00 14.11 -29.64
CA GLU A 108 -18.14 15.20 -28.67
C GLU A 108 -16.95 15.31 -27.70
N LEU A 109 -16.01 14.37 -27.72
CA LEU A 109 -14.78 14.42 -26.92
C LEU A 109 -13.64 15.16 -27.63
N ALA A 110 -13.83 15.66 -28.87
CA ALA A 110 -12.76 16.17 -29.73
C ALA A 110 -11.91 17.32 -29.14
N ASP A 111 -12.51 18.22 -28.36
CA ASP A 111 -11.85 19.35 -27.69
C ASP A 111 -11.43 19.05 -26.23
N ALA A 112 -11.45 17.78 -25.80
CA ALA A 112 -10.90 17.39 -24.52
C ALA A 112 -9.39 17.68 -24.47
N ALA A 113 -8.92 18.27 -23.36
CA ALA A 113 -7.49 18.41 -23.10
C ALA A 113 -6.90 17.20 -22.38
N LEU A 114 -7.75 16.46 -21.67
CA LEU A 114 -7.43 15.22 -20.99
C LEU A 114 -8.57 14.23 -21.16
N VAL A 115 -8.25 13.00 -21.56
CA VAL A 115 -9.18 11.87 -21.54
C VAL A 115 -8.72 10.88 -20.47
N ILE A 116 -9.60 10.50 -19.55
CA ILE A 116 -9.33 9.45 -18.55
C ILE A 116 -10.26 8.26 -18.81
N GLU A 117 -9.66 7.12 -19.11
CA GLU A 117 -10.33 5.85 -19.35
C GLU A 117 -10.51 5.06 -18.03
N ALA A 118 -11.74 4.60 -17.78
CA ALA A 118 -12.12 3.76 -16.64
C ALA A 118 -13.23 2.73 -17.04
N ILE A 119 -12.96 1.98 -18.11
CA ILE A 119 -13.77 0.88 -18.63
C ILE A 119 -13.28 -0.49 -18.12
N VAL A 120 -13.83 -1.57 -18.69
CA VAL A 120 -13.46 -2.96 -18.35
C VAL A 120 -11.95 -3.20 -18.47
N GLU A 121 -11.41 -3.99 -17.53
CA GLU A 121 -9.98 -4.29 -17.42
C GLU A 121 -9.54 -5.37 -18.43
N ASP A 122 -9.68 -5.06 -19.72
CA ASP A 122 -9.26 -5.90 -20.85
C ASP A 122 -8.34 -5.12 -21.80
N LEU A 123 -7.14 -5.66 -22.06
CA LEU A 123 -6.13 -5.01 -22.88
C LEU A 123 -6.62 -4.73 -24.31
N SER A 124 -7.30 -5.69 -24.94
CA SER A 124 -7.77 -5.56 -26.32
C SER A 124 -8.88 -4.52 -26.47
N VAL A 125 -9.72 -4.37 -25.44
CA VAL A 125 -10.77 -3.35 -25.42
C VAL A 125 -10.15 -1.97 -25.22
N LYS A 126 -9.20 -1.81 -24.29
CA LYS A 126 -8.53 -0.53 -24.05
C LYS A 126 -7.70 -0.07 -25.25
N GLN A 127 -6.94 -0.98 -25.88
CA GLN A 127 -6.17 -0.65 -27.10
C GLN A 127 -7.07 -0.16 -28.24
N ARG A 128 -8.20 -0.84 -28.49
CA ARG A 128 -9.18 -0.40 -29.50
C ARG A 128 -9.76 0.96 -29.17
N LEU A 129 -10.17 1.17 -27.92
CA LEU A 129 -10.70 2.45 -27.46
C LEU A 129 -9.71 3.60 -27.72
N PHE A 130 -8.45 3.46 -27.32
CA PHE A 130 -7.47 4.54 -27.50
C PHE A 130 -7.11 4.76 -28.97
N ALA A 131 -7.05 3.71 -29.79
CA ALA A 131 -6.86 3.85 -31.24
C ALA A 131 -8.02 4.61 -31.91
N ASP A 132 -9.25 4.46 -31.41
CA ASP A 132 -10.40 5.21 -31.91
C ASP A 132 -10.42 6.65 -31.39
N LEU A 133 -10.10 6.87 -30.11
CA LEU A 133 -10.00 8.20 -29.51
C LEU A 133 -8.94 9.07 -30.22
N GLU A 134 -7.81 8.49 -30.63
CA GLU A 134 -6.74 9.22 -31.33
C GLU A 134 -7.16 9.77 -32.70
N LYS A 135 -8.24 9.25 -33.28
CA LYS A 135 -8.83 9.79 -34.53
C LYS A 135 -9.76 10.98 -34.26
N ILE A 136 -10.17 11.17 -33.00
CA ILE A 136 -11.18 12.13 -32.58
C ILE A 136 -10.55 13.34 -31.90
N VAL A 137 -9.65 13.10 -30.94
CA VAL A 137 -9.05 14.16 -30.12
C VAL A 137 -7.81 14.77 -30.75
N GLY A 138 -7.53 16.03 -30.45
CA GLY A 138 -6.35 16.74 -30.95
C GLY A 138 -5.02 16.11 -30.50
N ASP A 139 -3.96 16.30 -31.28
CA ASP A 139 -2.61 15.72 -31.02
C ASP A 139 -1.99 16.17 -29.69
N ASP A 140 -2.42 17.31 -29.14
CA ASP A 140 -2.02 17.88 -27.85
C ASP A 140 -2.79 17.32 -26.64
N THR A 141 -3.81 16.48 -26.87
CA THR A 141 -4.63 15.86 -25.82
C THR A 141 -3.83 14.82 -25.04
N VAL A 142 -3.83 14.93 -23.72
CA VAL A 142 -3.28 13.88 -22.84
C VAL A 142 -4.27 12.72 -22.77
N LEU A 143 -3.79 11.51 -23.02
CA LEU A 143 -4.58 10.29 -22.92
C LEU A 143 -4.15 9.54 -21.66
N ALA A 144 -5.10 9.24 -20.79
CA ALA A 144 -4.83 8.57 -19.53
C ALA A 144 -5.72 7.35 -19.29
N THR A 145 -5.17 6.34 -18.63
CA THR A 145 -5.92 5.16 -18.17
C THR A 145 -5.89 5.04 -16.64
N ASN A 146 -7.02 4.67 -16.04
CA ASN A 146 -7.15 4.33 -14.62
C ASN A 146 -6.88 2.83 -14.35
N THR A 147 -6.30 2.08 -15.30
CA THR A 147 -5.98 0.66 -15.10
C THR A 147 -5.23 0.43 -13.78
N SER A 148 -5.50 -0.69 -13.13
CA SER A 148 -4.87 -1.08 -11.85
C SER A 148 -3.84 -2.20 -12.02
N SER A 149 -3.86 -2.92 -13.14
CA SER A 149 -3.03 -4.12 -13.35
C SER A 149 -2.44 -4.26 -14.75
N LEU A 150 -2.99 -3.59 -15.78
CA LEU A 150 -2.45 -3.69 -17.13
C LEU A 150 -1.26 -2.73 -17.32
N SER A 151 -0.30 -3.17 -18.13
CA SER A 151 0.83 -2.33 -18.51
C SER A 151 0.36 -1.11 -19.31
N VAL A 152 0.73 0.08 -18.84
CA VAL A 152 0.50 1.35 -19.53
C VAL A 152 1.19 1.34 -20.90
N THR A 153 2.39 0.76 -20.96
CA THR A 153 3.15 0.55 -22.19
C THR A 153 2.41 -0.35 -23.17
N ALA A 154 1.82 -1.45 -22.69
CA ALA A 154 1.06 -2.37 -23.54
C ALA A 154 -0.20 -1.71 -24.10
N ILE A 155 -0.92 -0.91 -23.30
CA ILE A 155 -2.09 -0.17 -23.77
C ILE A 155 -1.70 0.86 -24.83
N ALA A 156 -0.59 1.56 -24.63
CA ALA A 156 -0.08 2.57 -25.57
C ALA A 156 0.51 1.99 -26.86
N GLY A 157 0.84 0.70 -26.91
CA GLY A 157 1.67 0.10 -27.96
C GLY A 157 1.12 0.21 -29.39
N GLY A 158 -0.16 0.49 -29.57
CA GLY A 158 -0.79 0.69 -30.87
C GLY A 158 -1.03 2.15 -31.27
N LEU A 159 -0.66 3.13 -30.43
CA LEU A 159 -0.93 4.54 -30.69
C LEU A 159 0.07 5.15 -31.67
N ARG A 160 -0.41 6.09 -32.49
CA ARG A 160 0.42 6.93 -33.37
C ARG A 160 1.28 7.91 -32.56
N LEU A 161 0.74 8.46 -31.46
CA LEU A 161 1.44 9.37 -30.56
C LEU A 161 1.46 8.81 -29.13
N PRO A 162 2.30 7.78 -28.85
CA PRO A 162 2.33 7.15 -27.52
C PRO A 162 2.94 8.06 -26.43
N GLY A 163 3.70 9.10 -26.81
CA GLY A 163 4.29 10.09 -25.90
C GLY A 163 3.32 10.78 -24.96
N ARG A 164 2.09 11.04 -25.44
CA ARG A 164 1.02 11.69 -24.66
C ARG A 164 0.17 10.75 -23.82
N PHE A 165 0.55 9.48 -23.73
CA PHE A 165 -0.17 8.47 -22.97
C PHE A 165 0.42 8.27 -21.58
N VAL A 166 -0.42 8.22 -20.54
CA VAL A 166 0.02 8.09 -19.15
C VAL A 166 -0.97 7.25 -18.32
N GLY A 167 -0.54 6.62 -17.24
CA GLY A 167 -1.46 6.07 -16.24
C GLY A 167 -1.83 7.14 -15.21
N LEU A 168 -3.12 7.23 -14.88
CA LEU A 168 -3.64 8.00 -13.76
C LEU A 168 -4.48 7.07 -12.89
N HIS A 169 -3.83 6.33 -12.00
CA HIS A 169 -4.49 5.31 -11.20
C HIS A 169 -5.02 5.93 -9.89
N PHE A 170 -6.34 6.12 -9.85
CA PHE A 170 -7.09 6.55 -8.68
C PHE A 170 -7.53 5.34 -7.84
N PHE A 171 -7.65 5.55 -6.53
CA PHE A 171 -8.06 4.50 -5.59
C PHE A 171 -9.54 4.64 -5.22
N ASN A 172 -10.25 3.52 -5.07
CA ASN A 172 -11.68 3.50 -4.75
C ASN A 172 -11.93 3.74 -3.24
N PRO A 173 -12.79 4.70 -2.84
CA PRO A 173 -13.52 5.67 -3.66
C PRO A 173 -12.69 6.90 -4.07
N ALA A 174 -12.65 7.20 -5.37
CA ALA A 174 -11.79 8.25 -5.93
C ALA A 174 -12.00 9.65 -5.32
N PRO A 175 -13.22 10.11 -4.94
CA PRO A 175 -13.38 11.41 -4.28
C PRO A 175 -12.81 11.47 -2.86
N LEU A 176 -12.70 10.33 -2.17
CA LEU A 176 -12.31 10.27 -0.75
C LEU A 176 -10.82 9.99 -0.57
N LEU A 177 -10.25 9.08 -1.37
CA LEU A 177 -8.84 8.74 -1.24
C LEU A 177 -7.96 9.82 -1.88
N PRO A 178 -6.90 10.29 -1.18
CA PRO A 178 -6.07 11.39 -1.66
C PRO A 178 -5.04 10.97 -2.70
N LEU A 179 -4.61 9.69 -2.70
CA LEU A 179 -3.54 9.20 -3.57
C LEU A 179 -3.97 9.05 -5.03
N VAL A 180 -3.07 9.39 -5.95
CA VAL A 180 -3.13 9.01 -7.38
C VAL A 180 -1.73 8.58 -7.81
N GLU A 181 -1.59 7.41 -8.44
CA GLU A 181 -0.32 7.00 -9.06
C GLU A 181 -0.26 7.53 -10.51
N VAL A 182 0.74 8.35 -10.81
CA VAL A 182 1.05 8.85 -12.15
C VAL A 182 2.07 7.91 -12.78
N VAL A 183 1.59 7.03 -13.63
CA VAL A 183 2.38 5.91 -14.17
C VAL A 183 2.93 6.25 -15.54
N SER A 184 4.26 6.25 -15.69
CA SER A 184 4.92 6.48 -16.96
C SER A 184 5.17 5.15 -17.67
N GLY A 185 4.54 4.97 -18.84
CA GLY A 185 4.88 3.89 -19.76
C GLY A 185 6.23 4.12 -20.43
N PHE A 186 6.74 3.13 -21.14
CA PHE A 186 8.06 3.20 -21.79
C PHE A 186 8.21 4.38 -22.76
N ALA A 187 7.12 4.75 -23.44
CA ALA A 187 7.10 5.82 -24.42
C ALA A 187 6.57 7.15 -23.87
N THR A 188 6.12 7.22 -22.61
CA THR A 188 5.50 8.44 -22.05
C THR A 188 6.51 9.58 -21.97
N ASP A 189 6.16 10.74 -22.52
CA ASP A 189 7.00 11.93 -22.45
C ASP A 189 7.00 12.50 -21.02
N ALA A 190 8.16 12.99 -20.57
CA ALA A 190 8.34 13.48 -19.20
C ALA A 190 7.50 14.74 -18.90
N ASP A 191 7.26 15.58 -19.91
CA ASP A 191 6.40 16.76 -19.80
C ASP A 191 4.93 16.36 -19.64
N VAL A 192 4.46 15.35 -20.36
CA VAL A 192 3.11 14.77 -20.23
C VAL A 192 2.90 14.18 -18.83
N ALA A 193 3.84 13.38 -18.33
CA ALA A 193 3.77 12.85 -16.97
C ALA A 193 3.74 13.98 -15.92
N THR A 194 4.51 15.05 -16.15
CA THR A 194 4.54 16.22 -15.25
C THR A 194 3.27 17.04 -15.30
N ARG A 195 2.73 17.29 -16.49
CA ARG A 195 1.44 17.94 -16.69
C ARG A 195 0.32 17.16 -16.02
N ALA A 196 0.30 15.84 -16.17
CA ALA A 196 -0.66 14.97 -15.50
C ALA A 196 -0.53 15.04 -13.98
N TYR A 197 0.70 14.98 -13.46
CA TYR A 197 1.01 15.15 -12.03
C TYR A 197 0.51 16.49 -11.48
N GLU A 198 0.88 17.61 -12.08
CA GLU A 198 0.46 18.94 -11.62
C GLU A 198 -1.06 19.15 -11.76
N THR A 199 -1.69 18.54 -12.77
CA THR A 199 -3.14 18.56 -12.94
C THR A 199 -3.85 17.89 -11.76
N VAL A 200 -3.50 16.63 -11.43
CA VAL A 200 -4.17 15.94 -10.32
C VAL A 200 -3.81 16.52 -8.96
N LYS A 201 -2.60 17.06 -8.79
CA LYS A 201 -2.23 17.86 -7.61
C LYS A 201 -3.12 19.09 -7.48
N GLY A 202 -3.37 19.80 -8.58
CA GLY A 202 -4.29 20.92 -8.67
C GLY A 202 -5.75 20.56 -8.34
N TRP A 203 -6.12 19.27 -8.44
CA TRP A 203 -7.42 18.73 -8.02
C TRP A 203 -7.49 18.42 -6.52
N GLY A 204 -6.45 18.73 -5.75
CA GLY A 204 -6.36 18.43 -4.32
C GLY A 204 -6.01 16.98 -4.01
N LYS A 205 -5.46 16.25 -5.00
CA LYS A 205 -4.89 14.91 -4.80
C LYS A 205 -3.41 15.02 -4.41
N THR A 206 -2.88 13.92 -3.89
CA THR A 206 -1.46 13.71 -3.65
C THR A 206 -0.95 12.73 -4.68
N PRO A 207 -0.45 13.21 -5.83
CA PRO A 207 0.14 12.31 -6.81
C PRO A 207 1.51 11.80 -6.37
N VAL A 208 1.79 10.55 -6.72
CA VAL A 208 3.11 9.93 -6.66
C VAL A 208 3.50 9.47 -8.06
N ARG A 209 4.79 9.49 -8.39
CA ARG A 209 5.28 9.07 -9.71
C ARG A 209 5.76 7.63 -9.66
N CYS A 210 5.43 6.85 -10.69
CA CYS A 210 6.06 5.55 -10.86
C CYS A 210 6.24 5.12 -12.31
N ALA A 211 7.19 4.23 -12.53
CA ALA A 211 7.35 3.51 -13.80
C ALA A 211 6.26 2.43 -13.96
N ASP A 212 5.96 2.12 -15.21
CA ASP A 212 5.06 1.02 -15.60
C ASP A 212 5.68 -0.35 -15.27
N THR A 213 5.50 -0.78 -14.02
CA THR A 213 5.83 -2.13 -13.56
C THR A 213 4.59 -2.80 -12.97
N PRO A 214 4.50 -4.14 -12.97
CA PRO A 214 3.28 -4.81 -12.53
C PRO A 214 2.88 -4.42 -11.09
N GLY A 215 1.64 -3.95 -10.93
CA GLY A 215 1.11 -3.51 -9.65
C GLY A 215 1.62 -2.14 -9.17
N PHE A 216 2.32 -1.38 -10.01
CA PHE A 216 2.82 -0.02 -9.72
C PHE A 216 3.56 0.05 -8.37
N ILE A 217 3.15 0.94 -7.47
CA ILE A 217 3.67 0.98 -6.09
C ILE A 217 2.72 0.20 -5.18
N VAL A 218 1.48 0.66 -5.03
CA VAL A 218 0.60 0.21 -3.93
C VAL A 218 0.24 -1.27 -4.08
N ASN A 219 -0.19 -1.70 -5.26
CA ASN A 219 -0.63 -3.09 -5.44
C ASN A 219 0.53 -4.07 -5.29
N ARG A 220 1.74 -3.68 -5.73
CA ARG A 220 2.99 -4.44 -5.57
C ARG A 220 3.41 -4.54 -4.10
N VAL A 221 3.62 -3.40 -3.44
CA VAL A 221 4.19 -3.34 -2.08
C VAL A 221 3.19 -3.81 -1.03
N ALA A 222 1.88 -3.71 -1.26
CA ALA A 222 0.87 -4.20 -0.30
C ALA A 222 0.69 -5.73 -0.29
N ARG A 223 1.21 -6.49 -1.28
CA ARG A 223 0.96 -7.94 -1.36
C ARG A 223 1.35 -8.72 -0.09
N PRO A 224 2.53 -8.48 0.52
CA PRO A 224 2.95 -9.21 1.72
C PRO A 224 2.01 -9.04 2.91
N PHE A 225 1.32 -7.90 3.05
CA PHE A 225 0.37 -7.68 4.15
C PHE A 225 -0.73 -8.75 4.18
N TYR A 226 -1.22 -9.17 3.02
CA TYR A 226 -2.18 -10.27 2.92
C TYR A 226 -1.48 -11.62 2.96
N ALA A 227 -0.40 -11.76 2.20
CA ALA A 227 0.20 -13.06 1.93
C ALA A 227 0.89 -13.66 3.16
N GLU A 228 1.52 -12.85 4.01
CA GLU A 228 2.13 -13.32 5.26
C GLU A 228 1.07 -13.77 6.28
N ALA A 229 -0.02 -13.01 6.42
CA ALA A 229 -1.13 -13.39 7.29
C ALA A 229 -1.81 -14.70 6.86
N LEU A 230 -2.03 -14.86 5.55
CA LEU A 230 -2.58 -16.09 4.99
C LEU A 230 -1.66 -17.29 5.23
N ARG A 231 -0.34 -17.08 5.19
CA ARG A 231 0.63 -18.13 5.43
C ARG A 231 0.70 -18.55 6.90
N VAL A 232 0.71 -17.59 7.83
CA VAL A 232 0.62 -17.88 9.28
C VAL A 232 -0.64 -18.71 9.59
N PHE A 233 -1.76 -18.38 8.94
CA PHE A 233 -3.00 -19.16 9.06
C PHE A 233 -2.88 -20.55 8.44
N GLU A 234 -2.32 -20.69 7.24
CA GLU A 234 -2.13 -21.99 6.57
C GLU A 234 -1.19 -22.93 7.34
N GLU A 235 -0.21 -22.38 8.05
CA GLU A 235 0.70 -23.11 8.92
C GLU A 235 0.08 -23.43 10.29
N GLY A 236 -1.14 -22.95 10.56
CA GLY A 236 -1.91 -23.27 11.76
C GLY A 236 -1.43 -22.57 13.03
N ALA A 237 -0.60 -21.53 12.92
CA ALA A 237 -0.04 -20.86 14.08
C ALA A 237 -1.06 -19.97 14.81
N ALA A 238 -2.01 -19.37 14.10
CA ALA A 238 -3.04 -18.51 14.68
C ALA A 238 -4.31 -18.47 13.83
N ASP A 239 -5.45 -18.21 14.47
CA ASP A 239 -6.71 -17.99 13.79
C ASP A 239 -6.80 -16.56 13.18
N PRO A 240 -7.71 -16.33 12.21
CA PRO A 240 -7.84 -15.03 11.55
C PRO A 240 -8.10 -13.84 12.48
N ALA A 241 -8.87 -14.02 13.57
CA ALA A 241 -9.17 -12.92 14.48
C ALA A 241 -7.93 -12.52 15.29
N THR A 242 -7.14 -13.51 15.73
CA THR A 242 -5.86 -13.29 16.40
C THR A 242 -4.85 -12.60 15.49
N ILE A 243 -4.72 -13.02 14.23
CA ILE A 243 -3.80 -12.38 13.26
C ILE A 243 -4.22 -10.94 12.95
N ASP A 244 -5.53 -10.71 12.74
CA ASP A 244 -6.06 -9.37 12.53
C ASP A 244 -5.83 -8.45 13.74
N ALA A 245 -5.96 -8.98 14.96
CA ALA A 245 -5.69 -8.25 16.19
C ALA A 245 -4.20 -7.94 16.35
N ALA A 246 -3.31 -8.89 16.07
CA ALA A 246 -1.86 -8.68 16.11
C ALA A 246 -1.42 -7.53 15.19
N LEU A 247 -1.82 -7.56 13.92
CA LEU A 247 -1.44 -6.51 12.96
C LEU A 247 -2.06 -5.14 13.31
N ARG A 248 -3.26 -5.11 13.89
CA ARG A 248 -3.91 -3.84 14.27
C ARG A 248 -3.38 -3.27 15.58
N GLU A 249 -3.26 -4.10 16.61
CA GLU A 249 -3.00 -3.68 18.01
C GLU A 249 -1.51 -3.67 18.36
N CYS A 250 -0.69 -4.50 17.71
CA CYS A 250 0.77 -4.46 17.80
C CYS A 250 1.38 -3.68 16.62
N GLY A 251 0.97 -4.02 15.40
CA GLY A 251 1.49 -3.42 14.16
C GLY A 251 0.93 -2.03 13.83
N GLY A 252 -0.15 -1.59 14.50
CA GLY A 252 -0.74 -0.27 14.27
C GLY A 252 -1.49 -0.11 12.94
N PHE A 253 -1.69 -1.19 12.18
CA PHE A 253 -2.49 -1.13 10.95
C PHE A 253 -3.95 -0.81 11.26
N ARG A 254 -4.62 -0.02 10.41
CA ARG A 254 -6.01 0.41 10.65
C ARG A 254 -7.00 -0.76 10.71
N MET A 255 -6.75 -1.81 9.94
CA MET A 255 -7.60 -2.99 9.79
C MET A 255 -6.72 -4.21 9.55
N GLY A 256 -7.11 -5.37 10.08
CA GLY A 256 -6.40 -6.61 9.84
C GLY A 256 -6.64 -7.15 8.41
N PRO A 257 -5.71 -7.96 7.88
CA PRO A 257 -5.77 -8.44 6.50
C PRO A 257 -6.97 -9.34 6.19
N PHE A 258 -7.46 -10.14 7.14
CA PHE A 258 -8.62 -10.99 6.93
C PHE A 258 -9.90 -10.16 6.82
N GLU A 259 -10.13 -9.22 7.75
CA GLU A 259 -11.24 -8.27 7.66
C GLU A 259 -11.15 -7.40 6.40
N LEU A 260 -9.94 -6.96 6.05
CA LEU A 260 -9.73 -6.11 4.88
C LEU A 260 -10.03 -6.84 3.58
N THR A 261 -9.59 -8.10 3.44
CA THR A 261 -9.92 -8.89 2.25
C THR A 261 -11.41 -9.25 2.17
N ASP A 262 -12.10 -9.44 3.30
CA ASP A 262 -13.56 -9.61 3.32
C ASP A 262 -14.31 -8.32 2.95
N LEU A 263 -13.75 -7.15 3.27
CA LEU A 263 -14.30 -5.85 2.86
C LEU A 263 -14.08 -5.58 1.36
N ILE A 264 -12.88 -5.85 0.85
CA ILE A 264 -12.53 -5.69 -0.56
C ILE A 264 -13.31 -6.69 -1.43
N GLY A 265 -13.43 -7.92 -0.94
CA GLY A 265 -13.90 -9.08 -1.68
C GLY A 265 -12.75 -10.03 -1.98
N GLN A 266 -12.93 -11.31 -1.62
CA GLN A 266 -11.87 -12.32 -1.78
C GLN A 266 -11.50 -12.55 -3.26
N ASP A 267 -12.49 -12.53 -4.14
CA ASP A 267 -12.31 -12.63 -5.60
C ASP A 267 -11.49 -11.47 -6.16
N VAL A 268 -11.77 -10.25 -5.71
CA VAL A 268 -11.04 -9.06 -6.18
C VAL A 268 -9.60 -9.08 -5.69
N ASN A 269 -9.39 -9.37 -4.39
CA ASN A 269 -8.05 -9.40 -3.82
C ASN A 269 -7.20 -10.55 -4.41
N GLU A 270 -7.75 -11.74 -4.58
CA GLU A 270 -7.06 -12.90 -5.17
C GLU A 270 -6.74 -12.66 -6.65
N ALA A 271 -7.66 -12.06 -7.42
CA ALA A 271 -7.43 -11.74 -8.83
C ALA A 271 -6.26 -10.75 -9.00
N VAL A 272 -6.16 -9.73 -8.13
CA VAL A 272 -5.02 -8.80 -8.14
C VAL A 272 -3.73 -9.52 -7.76
N THR A 273 -3.74 -10.35 -6.71
CA THR A 273 -2.55 -11.14 -6.32
C THR A 273 -2.07 -12.04 -7.46
N ARG A 274 -3.00 -12.75 -8.11
CA ARG A 274 -2.71 -13.61 -9.26
C ARG A 274 -2.17 -12.82 -10.45
N SER A 275 -2.77 -11.67 -10.77
CA SER A 275 -2.33 -10.81 -11.86
C SER A 275 -0.90 -10.30 -11.63
N VAL A 276 -0.58 -9.84 -10.41
CA VAL A 276 0.79 -9.41 -10.05
C VAL A 276 1.75 -10.59 -10.16
N TRP A 277 1.39 -11.75 -9.61
CA TRP A 277 2.21 -12.96 -9.67
C TRP A 277 2.53 -13.40 -11.11
N GLU A 278 1.51 -13.51 -11.96
CA GLU A 278 1.67 -13.88 -13.36
C GLU A 278 2.50 -12.85 -14.14
N SER A 279 2.31 -11.55 -13.85
CA SER A 279 3.04 -10.47 -14.51
C SER A 279 4.51 -10.37 -14.08
N PHE A 280 4.85 -10.89 -12.90
CA PHE A 280 6.23 -11.10 -12.45
C PHE A 280 6.78 -12.48 -12.83
N TYR A 281 6.20 -13.14 -13.84
CA TYR A 281 6.63 -14.47 -14.28
C TYR A 281 6.65 -15.50 -13.13
N GLN A 282 5.63 -15.44 -12.29
CA GLN A 282 5.39 -16.35 -11.18
C GLN A 282 6.43 -16.28 -10.05
N ASP A 283 7.03 -15.10 -9.84
CA ASP A 283 7.95 -14.84 -8.71
C ASP A 283 7.36 -15.31 -7.35
N PRO A 284 8.10 -16.12 -6.57
CA PRO A 284 7.61 -16.71 -5.32
C PRO A 284 7.20 -15.70 -4.24
N LYS A 285 7.69 -14.45 -4.31
CA LYS A 285 7.26 -13.35 -3.41
C LYS A 285 5.78 -13.03 -3.54
N PHE A 286 5.18 -13.28 -4.71
CA PHE A 286 3.79 -12.94 -5.01
C PHE A 286 2.84 -14.15 -5.08
N THR A 287 3.30 -15.35 -4.70
CA THR A 287 2.49 -16.58 -4.80
C THR A 287 1.12 -16.43 -4.10
N PRO A 288 -0.01 -16.71 -4.80
CA PRO A 288 -1.34 -16.73 -4.20
C PRO A 288 -1.52 -17.83 -3.16
N SER A 289 -2.41 -17.61 -2.17
CA SER A 289 -2.75 -18.59 -1.12
C SER A 289 -3.84 -19.55 -1.56
N LEU A 290 -3.72 -20.82 -1.18
CA LEU A 290 -4.75 -21.83 -1.39
C LEU A 290 -5.95 -21.62 -0.46
N ALA A 291 -5.72 -21.13 0.76
CA ALA A 291 -6.78 -20.82 1.70
C ALA A 291 -7.70 -19.71 1.17
N GLN A 292 -7.13 -18.63 0.64
CA GLN A 292 -7.91 -17.58 -0.03
C GLN A 292 -8.63 -18.13 -1.28
N ARG A 293 -7.94 -18.94 -2.10
CA ARG A 293 -8.54 -19.53 -3.30
C ARG A 293 -9.80 -20.36 -3.00
N ARG A 294 -9.80 -21.12 -1.91
CA ARG A 294 -10.98 -21.90 -1.46
C ARG A 294 -12.18 -21.02 -1.12
N LEU A 295 -11.98 -19.82 -0.57
CA LEU A 295 -13.06 -18.88 -0.32
C LEU A 295 -13.67 -18.37 -1.62
N VAL A 296 -12.83 -18.04 -2.60
CA VAL A 296 -13.28 -17.63 -3.93
C VAL A 296 -14.07 -18.75 -4.62
N GLU A 297 -13.52 -19.96 -4.66
CA GLU A 297 -14.14 -21.12 -5.32
C GLU A 297 -15.45 -21.58 -4.64
N SER A 298 -15.60 -21.31 -3.34
CA SER A 298 -16.83 -21.60 -2.60
C SER A 298 -17.84 -20.45 -2.58
N GLY A 299 -17.56 -19.33 -3.25
CA GLY A 299 -18.44 -18.16 -3.29
C GLY A 299 -18.52 -17.38 -1.97
N ARG A 300 -17.58 -17.61 -1.04
CA ARG A 300 -17.45 -16.90 0.23
C ARG A 300 -16.60 -15.65 0.04
N LEU A 301 -17.18 -14.65 -0.62
CA LEU A 301 -16.48 -13.47 -1.11
C LEU A 301 -16.42 -12.32 -0.10
N GLY A 302 -16.68 -12.57 1.18
CA GLY A 302 -16.65 -11.55 2.24
C GLY A 302 -18.00 -10.87 2.46
N ARG A 303 -17.97 -9.58 2.81
CA ARG A 303 -19.15 -8.80 3.21
C ARG A 303 -20.25 -8.79 2.15
N LYS A 304 -19.88 -8.71 0.87
CA LYS A 304 -20.83 -8.65 -0.25
C LYS A 304 -21.66 -9.93 -0.44
N THR A 305 -21.21 -11.05 0.11
CA THR A 305 -21.91 -12.34 0.10
C THR A 305 -22.34 -12.78 1.51
N GLY A 306 -22.20 -11.93 2.53
CA GLY A 306 -22.54 -12.24 3.92
C GLY A 306 -21.59 -13.24 4.61
N GLN A 307 -20.54 -13.69 3.92
CA GLN A 307 -19.59 -14.69 4.43
C GLN A 307 -18.27 -14.62 3.66
N GLY A 308 -17.16 -14.58 4.40
CA GLY A 308 -15.79 -14.78 3.92
C GLY A 308 -14.98 -15.55 4.95
N TRP A 309 -13.88 -14.96 5.43
CA TRP A 309 -13.20 -15.41 6.64
C TRP A 309 -14.11 -15.33 7.86
N PHE A 310 -14.87 -14.23 7.94
CA PHE A 310 -15.86 -14.02 8.98
C PHE A 310 -17.29 -14.16 8.45
N SER A 311 -18.22 -14.46 9.35
CA SER A 311 -19.65 -14.38 9.05
C SER A 311 -20.13 -12.93 9.19
N TYR A 312 -20.90 -12.47 8.21
CA TYR A 312 -21.57 -11.17 8.20
C TYR A 312 -23.10 -11.31 8.14
N ALA A 313 -23.61 -12.50 8.45
CA ALA A 313 -25.04 -12.72 8.61
C ALA A 313 -25.58 -11.94 9.81
N GLU A 314 -26.87 -11.60 9.77
CA GLU A 314 -27.53 -10.96 10.90
C GLU A 314 -27.47 -11.87 12.14
N GLY A 315 -27.01 -11.32 13.27
CA GLY A 315 -26.83 -12.08 14.52
C GLY A 315 -25.57 -12.94 14.58
N ALA A 316 -24.68 -12.88 13.59
CA ALA A 316 -23.39 -13.56 13.67
C ALA A 316 -22.51 -12.95 14.77
N GLU A 317 -22.03 -13.79 15.69
CA GLU A 317 -21.01 -13.39 16.66
C GLU A 317 -19.65 -13.28 15.96
N ARG A 318 -18.95 -12.19 16.24
CA ARG A 318 -17.63 -11.94 15.69
C ARG A 318 -16.62 -12.78 16.48
N PRO A 319 -15.76 -13.59 15.84
CA PRO A 319 -14.72 -14.31 16.55
C PRO A 319 -13.81 -13.33 17.28
N GLU A 320 -13.60 -13.57 18.57
CA GLU A 320 -12.67 -12.81 19.39
C GLU A 320 -11.25 -13.35 19.22
N PRO A 321 -10.23 -12.48 19.23
CA PRO A 321 -8.84 -12.93 19.17
C PRO A 321 -8.47 -13.72 20.43
N HIS A 322 -7.61 -14.71 20.27
CA HIS A 322 -7.01 -15.42 21.40
C HIS A 322 -6.34 -14.42 22.34
N THR A 323 -6.69 -14.49 23.63
CA THR A 323 -6.11 -13.66 24.69
C THR A 323 -5.85 -14.55 25.90
N ALA A 324 -4.59 -14.62 26.31
CA ALA A 324 -4.14 -15.41 27.44
C ALA A 324 -4.83 -14.96 28.74
N PRO A 325 -5.11 -15.90 29.66
CA PRO A 325 -5.69 -15.56 30.94
C PRO A 325 -4.75 -14.67 31.78
N PRO A 326 -5.26 -13.99 32.82
CA PRO A 326 -4.41 -13.25 33.75
C PRO A 326 -3.32 -14.13 34.37
N ALA A 327 -2.09 -13.64 34.38
CA ALA A 327 -0.93 -14.26 35.00
C ALA A 327 -0.19 -13.26 35.90
N GLU A 328 0.52 -13.77 36.91
CA GLU A 328 1.28 -12.93 37.83
C GLU A 328 2.58 -12.46 37.17
N ALA A 329 2.85 -11.15 37.26
CA ALA A 329 4.07 -10.59 36.71
C ALA A 329 5.28 -10.92 37.61
N PRO A 330 6.45 -11.21 37.03
CA PRO A 330 7.66 -11.41 37.82
C PRO A 330 8.07 -10.11 38.52
N GLU A 331 8.53 -10.20 39.77
CA GLU A 331 9.04 -9.03 40.52
C GLU A 331 10.32 -8.44 39.93
N ARG A 332 11.10 -9.26 39.22
CA ARG A 332 12.38 -8.89 38.62
C ARG A 332 12.68 -9.65 37.35
N ILE A 333 13.39 -9.00 36.43
CA ILE A 333 13.89 -9.59 35.19
C ILE A 333 15.36 -9.20 34.99
N ALA A 334 16.06 -9.89 34.09
CA ALA A 334 17.41 -9.48 33.70
C ALA A 334 17.52 -9.28 32.19
N VAL A 335 17.88 -8.08 31.76
CA VAL A 335 18.15 -7.77 30.34
C VAL A 335 19.60 -8.09 30.01
N ARG A 336 19.81 -8.73 28.85
CA ARG A 336 21.11 -9.15 28.33
C ARG A 336 21.35 -8.48 26.99
N GLY A 337 22.25 -7.51 26.92
CA GLY A 337 22.53 -6.75 25.69
C GLY A 337 21.48 -5.68 25.39
N ASP A 338 21.43 -5.26 24.13
CA ASP A 338 20.48 -4.29 23.58
C ASP A 338 19.28 -5.00 22.94
N LEU A 339 18.06 -4.54 23.22
CA LEU A 339 16.83 -5.14 22.67
C LEU A 339 16.46 -4.57 21.28
N GLY A 340 17.25 -3.64 20.73
CA GLY A 340 17.00 -2.97 19.46
C GLY A 340 15.68 -2.18 19.49
N PRO A 341 14.78 -2.28 18.49
CA PRO A 341 13.45 -1.68 18.53
C PRO A 341 12.61 -1.96 19.79
N ALA A 342 12.93 -2.99 20.57
CA ALA A 342 12.24 -3.32 21.81
C ALA A 342 12.87 -2.67 23.07
N GLU A 343 13.93 -1.88 22.93
CA GLU A 343 14.60 -1.20 24.04
C GLU A 343 13.67 -0.33 24.91
N PRO A 344 12.65 0.37 24.36
CA PRO A 344 11.67 1.12 25.17
C PRO A 344 10.89 0.26 26.17
N LEU A 345 10.84 -1.08 26.02
CA LEU A 345 10.19 -1.96 26.99
C LEU A 345 10.84 -1.89 28.37
N ILE A 346 12.12 -1.55 28.46
CA ILE A 346 12.85 -1.54 29.73
C ILE A 346 12.30 -0.47 30.67
N GLU A 347 12.12 0.76 30.17
CA GLU A 347 11.50 1.84 30.93
C GLU A 347 10.05 1.47 31.31
N LEU A 348 9.29 0.85 30.40
CA LEU A 348 7.92 0.42 30.68
C LEU A 348 7.86 -0.64 31.79
N PHE A 349 8.79 -1.60 31.82
CA PHE A 349 8.86 -2.59 32.90
C PHE A 349 9.21 -1.95 34.24
N GLU A 350 10.17 -1.02 34.25
CA GLU A 350 10.54 -0.28 35.47
C GLU A 350 9.37 0.58 35.99
N GLU A 351 8.63 1.25 35.11
CA GLU A 351 7.43 2.02 35.45
C GLU A 351 6.29 1.13 36.00
N ALA A 352 6.20 -0.12 35.54
CA ALA A 352 5.28 -1.12 36.06
C ALA A 352 5.73 -1.72 37.41
N GLY A 353 6.87 -1.28 37.95
CA GLY A 353 7.38 -1.72 39.25
C GLY A 353 8.23 -2.99 39.21
N ILE A 354 8.68 -3.41 38.03
CA ILE A 354 9.50 -4.62 37.85
C ILE A 354 10.98 -4.22 37.97
N GLU A 355 11.74 -4.90 38.83
CA GLU A 355 13.18 -4.65 38.95
C GLU A 355 13.93 -5.17 37.71
N VAL A 356 14.53 -4.27 36.92
CA VAL A 356 15.29 -4.64 35.72
C VAL A 356 16.79 -4.64 35.99
N ARG A 357 17.46 -5.77 35.78
CA ARG A 357 18.93 -5.90 35.88
C ARG A 357 19.60 -6.03 34.53
N ARG A 358 20.37 -5.03 34.12
CA ARG A 358 21.14 -5.07 32.87
C ARG A 358 22.49 -5.78 33.03
N LYS A 359 22.85 -6.60 32.03
CA LYS A 359 24.22 -7.09 31.79
C LYS A 359 24.48 -7.12 30.28
N GLY A 360 25.75 -7.14 29.88
CA GLY A 360 26.11 -7.38 28.48
C GLY A 360 25.60 -8.73 27.97
N GLY A 361 25.37 -8.86 26.66
CA GLY A 361 24.81 -10.04 26.02
C GLY A 361 24.28 -9.76 24.62
N ASN A 362 23.42 -10.66 24.13
CA ASN A 362 22.98 -10.72 22.73
C ASN A 362 21.50 -10.37 22.53
N GLY A 363 20.95 -9.43 23.31
CA GLY A 363 19.63 -8.84 23.10
C GLY A 363 18.42 -9.70 23.49
N TYR A 364 18.27 -10.03 24.77
CA TYR A 364 17.07 -10.73 25.27
C TYR A 364 16.75 -10.38 26.73
N VAL A 365 15.53 -10.70 27.16
CA VAL A 365 15.09 -10.64 28.56
C VAL A 365 15.16 -12.05 29.16
N LEU A 366 15.85 -12.21 30.28
CA LEU A 366 15.89 -13.45 31.05
C LEU A 366 14.84 -13.38 32.17
N LEU A 367 13.87 -14.29 32.10
CA LEU A 367 12.83 -14.46 33.11
C LEU A 367 13.36 -15.24 34.34
N PRO A 368 12.74 -15.10 35.53
CA PRO A 368 13.17 -15.81 36.73
C PRO A 368 13.18 -17.34 36.58
N GLY A 369 12.22 -17.90 35.84
CA GLY A 369 12.14 -19.32 35.49
C GLY A 369 13.29 -19.81 34.59
N GLY A 370 14.11 -18.89 34.04
CA GLY A 370 15.26 -19.19 33.20
C GLY A 370 15.00 -19.12 31.71
N ALA A 371 13.74 -18.93 31.29
CA ALA A 371 13.39 -18.72 29.90
C ALA A 371 13.94 -17.38 29.36
N ARG A 372 14.33 -17.40 28.08
CA ARG A 372 14.77 -16.24 27.34
C ARG A 372 13.61 -15.74 26.49
N LEU A 373 13.22 -14.50 26.75
CA LEU A 373 12.24 -13.77 26.00
C LEU A 373 12.96 -12.93 24.92
N CYS A 374 12.81 -13.35 23.67
CA CYS A 374 13.52 -12.82 22.50
C CYS A 374 12.55 -12.06 21.59
N LEU A 375 12.99 -10.96 21.00
CA LEU A 375 12.22 -10.33 19.93
C LEU A 375 12.18 -11.29 18.74
N ALA A 376 11.03 -11.34 18.06
CA ALA A 376 10.85 -12.10 16.83
C ALA A 376 11.99 -11.88 15.84
N ASP A 377 12.71 -12.97 15.60
CA ASP A 377 13.67 -13.14 14.51
C ASP A 377 13.07 -14.12 13.49
N GLY A 378 13.85 -14.48 12.47
CA GLY A 378 13.40 -15.46 11.49
C GLY A 378 13.51 -16.91 11.97
N GLU A 379 13.73 -17.16 13.27
CA GLU A 379 13.92 -18.49 13.84
C GLU A 379 12.67 -19.00 14.59
N THR A 380 12.78 -20.21 15.15
CA THR A 380 11.69 -20.86 15.90
C THR A 380 12.17 -21.37 17.25
N ALA A 381 11.25 -21.43 18.22
CA ALA A 381 11.59 -21.90 19.56
C ALA A 381 11.96 -23.38 19.57
N PHE A 382 11.38 -24.21 18.69
CA PHE A 382 11.67 -25.65 18.63
C PHE A 382 13.11 -25.99 18.21
N GLU A 383 13.84 -25.06 17.61
CA GLU A 383 15.26 -25.25 17.25
C GLU A 383 16.18 -25.27 18.47
N TYR A 384 15.71 -24.72 19.59
CA TYR A 384 16.48 -24.54 20.83
C TYR A 384 16.11 -25.57 21.90
N TYR A 385 16.34 -26.86 21.64
CA TYR A 385 15.93 -27.96 22.54
C TYR A 385 16.39 -27.87 24.01
N THR A 386 17.52 -27.20 24.28
CA THR A 386 18.09 -27.10 25.63
C THR A 386 17.75 -25.80 26.36
N ASP A 387 17.24 -24.80 25.65
CA ASP A 387 16.95 -23.47 26.18
C ASP A 387 15.45 -23.20 26.04
N GLU A 388 14.79 -22.71 27.11
CA GLU A 388 13.40 -22.26 26.97
C GLU A 388 13.38 -20.88 26.30
N ILE A 389 13.07 -20.85 25.00
CA ILE A 389 12.93 -19.62 24.21
C ILE A 389 11.44 -19.28 24.05
N ILE A 390 11.09 -18.04 24.38
CA ILE A 390 9.78 -17.44 24.12
C ILE A 390 10.01 -16.25 23.21
N TYR A 391 9.38 -16.25 22.05
CA TYR A 391 9.41 -15.09 21.16
C TYR A 391 8.30 -14.12 21.50
N PHE A 392 8.57 -12.82 21.43
CA PHE A 392 7.56 -11.78 21.37
C PHE A 392 7.65 -11.00 20.07
N ASP A 393 6.51 -10.64 19.49
CA ASP A 393 6.46 -10.01 18.18
C ASP A 393 6.89 -8.54 18.20
N LEU A 394 7.24 -8.04 17.02
CA LEU A 394 7.49 -6.63 16.76
C LEU A 394 6.23 -5.81 17.03
N ALA A 395 6.39 -4.69 17.74
CA ALA A 395 5.37 -3.66 17.82
C ALA A 395 5.84 -2.40 17.07
N LEU A 396 4.91 -1.68 16.45
CA LEU A 396 5.21 -0.37 15.87
C LEU A 396 5.69 0.63 16.94
N ASP A 397 5.05 0.58 18.10
CA ASP A 397 5.37 1.38 19.27
C ASP A 397 4.95 0.57 20.51
N TYR A 398 5.94 0.06 21.26
CA TYR A 398 5.68 -0.77 22.43
C TYR A 398 4.96 -0.03 23.56
N ALA A 399 5.08 1.29 23.67
CA ALA A 399 4.36 2.06 24.69
C ALA A 399 2.86 2.15 24.36
N ARG A 400 2.53 2.29 23.06
CA ARG A 400 1.14 2.48 22.61
C ARG A 400 0.42 1.18 22.25
N ALA A 401 1.15 0.10 21.98
CA ALA A 401 0.57 -1.18 21.62
C ALA A 401 -0.32 -1.72 22.78
N SER A 402 -1.57 -2.04 22.45
CA SER A 402 -2.54 -2.60 23.40
C SER A 402 -2.47 -4.13 23.48
N ARG A 403 -1.75 -4.76 22.56
CA ARG A 403 -1.50 -6.21 22.52
C ARG A 403 -0.01 -6.50 22.34
N ILE A 404 0.43 -7.66 22.80
CA ILE A 404 1.67 -8.32 22.42
C ILE A 404 1.35 -9.75 22.01
N VAL A 405 2.08 -10.25 21.02
CA VAL A 405 1.98 -11.64 20.58
C VAL A 405 3.20 -12.38 21.09
N LEU A 406 2.98 -13.52 21.74
CA LEU A 406 4.01 -14.45 22.17
C LEU A 406 3.93 -15.73 21.34
N SER A 407 5.08 -16.36 21.12
CA SER A 407 5.16 -17.70 20.58
C SER A 407 6.13 -18.54 21.40
N THR A 408 5.78 -19.81 21.54
CA THR A 408 6.44 -20.74 22.46
C THR A 408 6.59 -22.09 21.79
N GLY A 409 7.72 -22.75 22.03
CA GLY A 409 7.93 -24.14 21.62
C GLY A 409 7.18 -25.12 22.52
N GLU A 410 7.00 -26.37 22.07
CA GLU A 410 6.30 -27.44 22.80
C GLU A 410 6.91 -27.75 24.18
N HIS A 411 8.17 -27.40 24.40
CA HIS A 411 8.91 -27.65 25.64
C HIS A 411 8.90 -26.47 26.62
N THR A 412 8.22 -25.37 26.28
CA THR A 412 8.12 -24.20 27.16
C THR A 412 7.29 -24.58 28.39
N SER A 413 7.84 -24.35 29.58
CA SER A 413 7.11 -24.63 30.81
C SER A 413 5.94 -23.67 31.02
N ASP A 414 4.85 -24.16 31.63
CA ASP A 414 3.68 -23.33 31.98
C ASP A 414 4.08 -22.14 32.88
N GLU A 415 5.09 -22.34 33.74
CA GLU A 415 5.65 -21.30 34.62
C GLU A 415 6.32 -20.19 33.80
N SER A 416 7.25 -20.53 32.90
CA SER A 416 7.92 -19.56 32.03
C SER A 416 6.94 -18.80 31.13
N LEU A 417 5.92 -19.49 30.58
CA LEU A 417 4.88 -18.84 29.80
C LEU A 417 4.05 -17.90 30.67
N ALA A 418 3.65 -18.31 31.88
CA ALA A 418 2.90 -17.46 32.79
C ALA A 418 3.72 -16.21 33.20
N GLU A 419 5.02 -16.34 33.44
CA GLU A 419 5.90 -15.20 33.70
C GLU A 419 5.96 -14.22 32.52
N ALA A 420 6.10 -14.74 31.29
CA ALA A 420 6.12 -13.91 30.08
C ALA A 420 4.79 -13.19 29.84
N VAL A 421 3.66 -13.90 30.04
CA VAL A 421 2.32 -13.34 29.93
C VAL A 421 2.10 -12.26 30.98
N GLY A 422 2.40 -12.56 32.25
CA GLY A 422 2.26 -11.64 33.37
C GLY A 422 3.11 -10.38 33.21
N LEU A 423 4.34 -10.53 32.71
CA LEU A 423 5.25 -9.43 32.41
C LEU A 423 4.64 -8.39 31.46
N PHE A 424 4.02 -8.82 30.34
CA PHE A 424 3.37 -7.90 29.42
C PHE A 424 1.99 -7.43 29.90
N GLN A 425 1.26 -8.25 30.66
CA GLN A 425 -0.01 -7.84 31.28
C GLN A 425 0.17 -6.76 32.34
N ALA A 426 1.30 -6.73 33.06
CA ALA A 426 1.65 -5.64 33.98
C ALA A 426 1.75 -4.28 33.26
N LEU A 427 2.08 -4.29 31.97
CA LEU A 427 2.08 -3.09 31.12
C LEU A 427 0.67 -2.73 30.59
N GLY A 428 -0.38 -3.41 31.06
CA GLY A 428 -1.76 -3.22 30.61
C GLY A 428 -2.06 -3.81 29.22
N LYS A 429 -1.22 -4.73 28.72
CA LYS A 429 -1.36 -5.31 27.37
C LYS A 429 -2.18 -6.59 27.40
N GLN A 430 -3.00 -6.79 26.38
CA GLN A 430 -3.53 -8.11 26.06
C GLN A 430 -2.40 -8.97 25.49
N VAL A 431 -2.38 -10.26 25.79
CA VAL A 431 -1.31 -11.16 25.32
C VAL A 431 -1.95 -12.27 24.49
N SER A 432 -1.57 -12.38 23.22
CA SER A 432 -1.95 -13.52 22.37
C SER A 432 -0.80 -14.51 22.30
N VAL A 433 -1.01 -15.74 22.74
CA VAL A 433 -0.06 -16.83 22.49
C VAL A 433 -0.45 -17.51 21.19
N ILE A 434 0.51 -17.69 20.28
CA ILE A 434 0.34 -18.36 18.99
C ILE A 434 1.27 -19.57 18.89
N GLY A 435 1.05 -20.42 17.88
CA GLY A 435 1.98 -21.50 17.56
C GLY A 435 3.36 -21.00 17.13
N ASP A 436 4.34 -21.90 17.19
CA ASP A 436 5.72 -21.62 16.79
C ASP A 436 5.82 -21.41 15.29
N VAL A 437 6.13 -20.18 14.87
CA VAL A 437 6.23 -19.78 13.47
C VAL A 437 7.37 -18.77 13.26
N PRO A 438 8.29 -19.02 12.31
CA PRO A 438 9.37 -18.10 11.99
C PRO A 438 8.88 -16.68 11.70
N GLY A 439 9.53 -15.67 12.30
CA GLY A 439 9.22 -14.25 12.05
C GLY A 439 7.86 -13.79 12.57
N MET A 440 7.15 -14.62 13.35
CA MET A 440 5.89 -14.28 14.02
C MET A 440 4.82 -13.75 13.05
N ILE A 441 4.12 -12.66 13.36
CA ILE A 441 3.07 -12.07 12.51
C ILE A 441 3.52 -10.71 12.00
N VAL A 442 3.84 -9.78 12.90
CA VAL A 442 4.15 -8.39 12.56
C VAL A 442 5.55 -8.30 11.98
N ALA A 443 6.55 -8.92 12.61
CA ALA A 443 7.95 -8.81 12.19
C ALA A 443 8.16 -9.30 10.74
N ARG A 444 7.70 -10.50 10.38
CA ARG A 444 7.75 -11.02 9.01
C ARG A 444 6.99 -10.17 8.00
N THR A 445 5.84 -9.63 8.41
CA THR A 445 5.01 -8.80 7.52
C THR A 445 5.74 -7.50 7.21
N VAL A 446 6.23 -6.80 8.23
CA VAL A 446 6.98 -5.54 8.09
C VAL A 446 8.25 -5.75 7.27
N ALA A 447 9.01 -6.82 7.54
CA ALA A 447 10.23 -7.13 6.80
C ALA A 447 9.96 -7.35 5.30
N MET A 448 8.92 -8.11 4.95
CA MET A 448 8.54 -8.33 3.55
C MET A 448 8.00 -7.07 2.86
N LEU A 449 7.24 -6.22 3.58
CA LEU A 449 6.81 -4.92 3.08
C LEU A 449 8.01 -4.00 2.80
N ALA A 450 8.96 -3.95 3.73
CA ALA A 450 10.21 -3.20 3.60
C ALA A 450 11.04 -3.69 2.42
N ASP A 451 11.15 -5.01 2.23
CA ASP A 451 11.92 -5.60 1.13
C ASP A 451 11.36 -5.26 -0.25
N LEU A 452 10.04 -5.39 -0.43
CA LEU A 452 9.41 -5.02 -1.71
C LEU A 452 9.46 -3.51 -1.97
N ALA A 453 9.36 -2.69 -0.92
CA ALA A 453 9.54 -1.24 -1.05
C ALA A 453 10.99 -0.89 -1.43
N ALA A 454 11.98 -1.55 -0.81
CA ALA A 454 13.39 -1.37 -1.12
C ALA A 454 13.72 -1.75 -2.57
N ASP A 455 13.23 -2.92 -3.01
CA ASP A 455 13.41 -3.41 -4.38
C ASP A 455 12.72 -2.50 -5.41
N ALA A 456 11.53 -1.96 -5.09
CA ALA A 456 10.86 -1.00 -5.97
C ALA A 456 11.70 0.27 -6.17
N VAL A 457 12.31 0.80 -5.11
CA VAL A 457 13.19 1.98 -5.20
C VAL A 457 14.47 1.66 -5.99
N ASP A 458 15.16 0.55 -5.68
CA ASP A 458 16.44 0.20 -6.33
C ASP A 458 16.26 -0.08 -7.83
N ARG A 459 15.10 -0.59 -8.23
CA ARG A 459 14.73 -0.80 -9.65
C ARG A 459 14.21 0.46 -10.35
N GLY A 460 14.19 1.61 -9.67
CA GLY A 460 13.73 2.86 -10.25
C GLY A 460 12.22 2.90 -10.53
N VAL A 461 11.42 2.11 -9.80
CA VAL A 461 9.96 2.16 -9.93
C VAL A 461 9.44 3.49 -9.43
N ALA A 462 9.89 3.96 -8.27
CA ALA A 462 9.49 5.22 -7.67
C ALA A 462 10.57 5.69 -6.68
N THR A 463 10.49 6.94 -6.24
CA THR A 463 11.36 7.46 -5.18
C THR A 463 10.98 6.85 -3.81
N ALA A 464 11.91 6.84 -2.85
CA ALA A 464 11.62 6.36 -1.50
C ALA A 464 10.46 7.13 -0.84
N GLU A 465 10.42 8.45 -1.02
CA GLU A 465 9.35 9.31 -0.51
C GLU A 465 7.99 8.98 -1.15
N ASP A 466 7.96 8.77 -2.46
CA ASP A 466 6.74 8.39 -3.18
C ASP A 466 6.24 7.02 -2.74
N VAL A 467 7.13 6.05 -2.54
CA VAL A 467 6.76 4.70 -2.06
C VAL A 467 6.10 4.80 -0.69
N ASP A 468 6.74 5.47 0.26
CA ASP A 468 6.20 5.62 1.60
C ASP A 468 4.88 6.42 1.61
N THR A 469 4.80 7.49 0.80
CA THR A 469 3.58 8.29 0.64
C THR A 469 2.42 7.46 0.07
N ALA A 470 2.70 6.66 -0.95
CA ALA A 470 1.72 5.78 -1.58
C ALA A 470 1.16 4.77 -0.58
N MET A 471 2.02 4.17 0.25
CA MET A 471 1.56 3.17 1.23
C MET A 471 0.76 3.80 2.38
N ARG A 472 1.14 4.99 2.85
CA ARG A 472 0.35 5.72 3.87
C ARG A 472 -1.01 6.14 3.33
N LEU A 473 -1.08 6.68 2.11
CA LEU A 473 -2.30 7.30 1.58
C LEU A 473 -3.21 6.35 0.80
N GLY A 474 -2.63 5.33 0.15
CA GLY A 474 -3.36 4.38 -0.68
C GLY A 474 -4.00 3.26 0.14
N VAL A 475 -3.31 2.78 1.18
CA VAL A 475 -3.75 1.64 2.01
C VAL A 475 -3.76 1.94 3.51
N ASN A 476 -3.61 3.20 3.91
CA ASN A 476 -3.67 3.65 5.32
C ASN A 476 -2.66 2.94 6.23
N TYR A 477 -1.45 2.68 5.73
CA TYR A 477 -0.39 2.17 6.59
C TYR A 477 0.00 3.21 7.63
N PRO A 478 0.29 2.79 8.87
CA PRO A 478 0.61 3.72 9.96
C PRO A 478 1.94 4.45 9.70
N VAL A 479 2.88 3.77 9.03
CA VAL A 479 4.20 4.26 8.66
C VAL A 479 4.52 3.76 7.25
N GLY A 480 5.30 4.53 6.49
CA GLY A 480 5.81 4.07 5.19
C GLY A 480 6.77 2.89 5.39
N PRO A 481 6.76 1.84 4.55
CA PRO A 481 7.59 0.65 4.78
C PRO A 481 9.10 0.92 4.85
N LEU A 482 9.61 1.93 4.13
CA LEU A 482 11.03 2.28 4.17
C LEU A 482 11.38 3.02 5.47
N GLU A 483 10.56 3.99 5.87
CA GLU A 483 10.67 4.62 7.19
C GLU A 483 10.57 3.57 8.31
N TRP A 484 9.67 2.60 8.19
CA TRP A 484 9.50 1.55 9.19
C TRP A 484 10.74 0.65 9.27
N ALA A 485 11.33 0.28 8.13
CA ALA A 485 12.58 -0.47 8.11
C ALA A 485 13.71 0.27 8.84
N GLY A 486 13.81 1.60 8.67
CA GLY A 486 14.79 2.41 9.40
C GLY A 486 14.54 2.48 10.91
N LYS A 487 13.30 2.36 11.37
CA LYS A 487 12.98 2.26 12.82
C LYS A 487 13.28 0.89 13.42
N VAL A 488 13.13 -0.17 12.62
CA VAL A 488 13.43 -1.55 13.03
C VAL A 488 14.93 -1.84 13.01
N GLY A 489 15.67 -1.17 12.12
CA GLY A 489 17.05 -1.50 11.76
C GLY A 489 17.08 -2.28 10.45
N HIS A 490 17.83 -1.78 9.47
CA HIS A 490 18.03 -2.43 8.18
C HIS A 490 18.76 -3.76 8.28
N GLU A 491 19.73 -3.90 9.19
CA GLU A 491 20.43 -5.13 9.51
C GLU A 491 19.43 -6.19 10.01
N ARG A 492 18.60 -5.83 10.99
CA ARG A 492 17.57 -6.73 11.54
C ARG A 492 16.54 -7.16 10.48
N VAL A 493 16.13 -6.25 9.60
CA VAL A 493 15.23 -6.61 8.47
C VAL A 493 15.91 -7.59 7.51
N ARG A 494 17.18 -7.35 7.16
CA ARG A 494 17.96 -8.27 6.30
C ARG A 494 18.06 -9.65 6.96
N ASP A 495 18.49 -9.70 8.22
CA ASP A 495 18.79 -10.95 8.92
C ASP A 495 17.52 -11.77 9.14
N LEU A 496 16.43 -11.14 9.57
CA LEU A 496 15.14 -11.80 9.66
C LEU A 496 14.74 -12.46 8.33
N LEU A 497 14.90 -11.76 7.20
CA LEU A 497 14.59 -12.34 5.89
C LEU A 497 15.55 -13.47 5.48
N MET A 498 16.83 -13.38 5.84
CA MET A 498 17.79 -14.46 5.60
C MET A 498 17.41 -15.71 6.40
N GLU A 499 17.09 -15.56 7.68
CA GLU A 499 16.65 -16.64 8.56
C GLU A 499 15.32 -17.27 8.09
N LEU A 500 14.36 -16.43 7.66
CA LEU A 500 13.14 -16.92 7.02
C LEU A 500 13.44 -17.66 5.71
N HIS A 501 14.41 -17.21 4.93
CA HIS A 501 14.77 -17.86 3.67
C HIS A 501 15.43 -19.22 3.89
N GLU A 502 16.25 -19.37 4.94
CA GLU A 502 16.85 -20.65 5.30
C GLU A 502 15.79 -21.69 5.66
N ARG A 503 14.78 -21.30 6.47
CA ARG A 503 13.68 -22.19 6.88
C ARG A 503 12.63 -22.40 5.80
N TYR A 504 12.49 -21.44 4.89
CA TYR A 504 11.64 -21.53 3.71
C TYR A 504 12.45 -21.30 2.42
N PRO A 505 13.20 -22.32 1.95
CA PRO A 505 14.14 -22.20 0.82
C PRO A 505 13.44 -22.20 -0.55
N THR A 506 12.36 -21.41 -0.69
CA THR A 506 11.56 -21.26 -1.92
C THR A 506 11.94 -20.02 -2.73
N GLY A 507 12.82 -19.18 -2.19
CA GLY A 507 13.16 -17.86 -2.75
C GLY A 507 12.21 -16.74 -2.35
N ARG A 508 11.07 -17.04 -1.71
CA ARG A 508 10.09 -16.05 -1.26
C ARG A 508 10.70 -15.02 -0.31
N TYR A 509 11.46 -15.46 0.69
CA TYR A 509 12.06 -14.59 1.69
C TYR A 509 13.49 -14.16 1.36
N ALA A 510 14.04 -14.58 0.22
CA ALA A 510 15.37 -14.12 -0.16
C ALA A 510 15.39 -12.59 -0.19
N PRO A 511 16.24 -11.91 0.61
CA PRO A 511 16.26 -10.46 0.65
C PRO A 511 16.66 -9.92 -0.72
N SER A 512 16.01 -8.85 -1.16
CA SER A 512 16.44 -8.13 -2.34
C SER A 512 17.86 -7.58 -2.14
N LEU A 513 18.57 -7.35 -3.23
CA LEU A 513 19.89 -6.71 -3.17
C LEU A 513 19.82 -5.33 -2.50
N ALA A 514 18.69 -4.62 -2.64
CA ALA A 514 18.45 -3.34 -2.00
C ALA A 514 18.44 -3.47 -0.46
N THR A 515 17.69 -4.43 0.06
CA THR A 515 17.63 -4.73 1.50
C THR A 515 18.99 -5.20 2.01
N ALA A 516 19.64 -6.12 1.29
CA ALA A 516 20.96 -6.61 1.67
C ALA A 516 22.01 -5.49 1.75
N ARG A 517 22.06 -4.60 0.75
CA ARG A 517 22.98 -3.44 0.75
C ARG A 517 22.75 -2.52 1.94
N ARG A 518 21.49 -2.24 2.30
CA ARG A 518 21.17 -1.38 3.45
C ARG A 518 21.57 -2.02 4.77
N GLY A 519 21.32 -3.33 4.95
CA GLY A 519 21.75 -4.06 6.14
C GLY A 519 23.27 -4.06 6.31
N TYR A 520 24.03 -4.37 5.25
CA TYR A 520 25.50 -4.32 5.32
C TYR A 520 26.06 -2.90 5.51
N ALA A 521 25.35 -1.87 5.04
CA ALA A 521 25.77 -0.48 5.25
C ALA A 521 25.61 -0.07 6.72
N GLU A 522 24.48 -0.41 7.34
CA GLU A 522 24.21 -0.14 8.77
C GLU A 522 25.17 -0.92 9.68
N GLU A 523 25.37 -2.22 9.44
CA GLU A 523 26.32 -3.05 10.19
C GLU A 523 27.76 -2.49 10.16
N ALA A 524 28.16 -1.92 9.02
CA ALA A 524 29.47 -1.29 8.85
C ALA A 524 29.57 0.10 9.53
N GLU A 525 28.45 0.78 9.76
CA GLU A 525 28.39 2.02 10.53
C GLU A 525 28.46 1.72 12.02
N ASP A 526 27.74 0.71 12.51
CA ASP A 526 27.75 0.29 13.92
C ASP A 526 29.08 -0.34 14.36
N SER A 527 29.84 -0.90 13.42
CA SER A 527 31.18 -1.45 13.67
C SER A 527 32.30 -0.40 13.75
N ARG A 528 32.04 0.88 13.48
CA ARG A 528 33.03 1.98 13.48
C ARG A 528 32.97 2.81 14.75
#